data_AF-A0A2T3FSG9-F1
#
_entry.id   AF-A0A2T3FSG9-F1
#
_cell.length_a   1.000
_cell.length_b   1.000
_cell.length_c   1.000
_cell.angle_alpha   90.00
_cell.angle_beta   90.00
_cell.angle_gamma   90.00
#
_symmetry.space_group_name_H-M   'P 1'
#
loop_
_entity.id
_entity.type
_entity.pdbx_description
1 polymer ?
#
loop_
_entity_poly.entity_id
_entity_poly.type
_entity_poly.pdbx_seq_one_letter_code
_entity_poly.pdbx_strand_id
1 'polypeptide(L)'
;MNHKKSFPIINMGTSLLLVVFIVICLIVFATLSLSSSLRDQKYTDKAVLKTENYYLAYSHAQKQLKEIDQAIISHKDLSSLKNIEISLKDNNTYISFKENIDQYQDLDVEIQLTQNQDRYKIIKWQAVTSKEWKNESTLPLLGSE
;
A
#
# COMPACT_ATOMS: atom_id res chain seq x y z
N MET A 1 2.17 68.83 -35.96
CA MET A 1 2.05 68.08 -34.69
C MET A 1 0.57 67.87 -34.41
N ASN A 2 0.03 66.65 -34.45
CA ASN A 2 -1.27 66.34 -33.84
C ASN A 2 -1.45 64.82 -33.70
N HIS A 3 -1.11 64.31 -32.52
CA HIS A 3 -1.43 62.94 -32.11
C HIS A 3 -2.93 62.87 -31.75
N LYS A 4 -3.77 62.40 -32.67
CA LYS A 4 -5.11 61.93 -32.31
C LYS A 4 -4.98 60.58 -31.61
N LYS A 5 -5.02 60.59 -30.28
CA LYS A 5 -5.10 59.37 -29.47
C LYS A 5 -6.46 58.71 -29.72
N SER A 6 -6.44 57.56 -30.37
CA SER A 6 -7.58 56.65 -30.52
C SER A 6 -7.88 56.03 -29.16
N PHE A 7 -8.97 56.43 -28.52
CA PHE A 7 -9.54 55.67 -27.41
C PHE A 7 -10.52 54.65 -28.00
N PRO A 8 -10.29 53.34 -27.81
CA PRO A 8 -11.26 52.35 -28.23
C PRO A 8 -12.55 52.56 -27.42
N ILE A 9 -13.68 52.72 -28.12
CA ILE A 9 -15.00 52.80 -27.51
C ILE A 9 -15.31 51.39 -27.00
N ILE A 10 -15.05 51.15 -25.72
CA ILE A 10 -15.46 49.92 -25.03
C ILE A 10 -16.98 50.00 -24.93
N ASN A 11 -17.70 49.25 -25.76
CA ASN A 11 -19.16 49.17 -25.66
C ASN A 11 -19.52 48.62 -24.28
N MET A 12 -20.41 49.29 -23.55
CA MET A 12 -20.84 48.99 -22.17
C MET A 12 -21.13 47.50 -21.89
N GLY A 13 -21.48 46.71 -22.91
CA GLY A 13 -21.71 45.26 -22.84
C GLY A 13 -20.45 44.38 -22.70
N THR A 14 -19.25 44.81 -23.12
CA THR A 14 -18.04 43.97 -23.01
C THR A 14 -17.49 43.91 -21.58
N SER A 15 -17.74 44.95 -20.77
CA SER A 15 -17.40 44.97 -19.34
C SER A 15 -18.21 43.93 -18.57
N LEU A 16 -19.52 43.82 -18.85
CA LEU A 16 -20.40 42.80 -18.26
C LEU A 16 -19.96 41.38 -18.63
N LEU A 17 -19.58 41.17 -19.89
CA LEU A 17 -19.11 39.87 -20.37
C LEU A 17 -17.82 39.43 -19.66
N LEU A 18 -16.87 40.34 -19.45
CA LEU A 18 -15.65 40.06 -18.68
C LEU A 18 -15.95 39.66 -17.23
N VAL A 19 -16.88 40.37 -16.57
CA VAL A 19 -17.26 40.05 -15.19
C VAL A 19 -17.89 38.66 -15.12
N VAL A 20 -18.82 38.33 -16.01
CA VAL A 20 -19.45 36.99 -16.05
C VAL A 20 -18.42 35.89 -16.29
N PHE A 21 -17.46 36.11 -17.21
CA PHE A 21 -16.39 35.15 -17.47
C PHE A 21 -15.53 34.91 -16.22
N ILE A 22 -15.09 35.98 -15.54
CA ILE A 22 -14.31 35.86 -14.30
C ILE A 22 -15.09 35.10 -13.22
N VAL A 23 -16.38 35.39 -13.05
CA VAL A 23 -17.23 34.68 -12.07
C VAL A 23 -17.32 33.20 -12.40
N ILE A 24 -17.54 32.83 -13.67
CA ILE A 24 -17.56 31.42 -14.07
C ILE A 24 -16.19 30.77 -13.83
N CYS A 25 -15.08 31.44 -14.16
CA CYS A 25 -13.74 30.94 -13.86
C CYS A 25 -13.51 30.72 -12.36
N LEU A 26 -13.97 31.63 -11.50
CA LEU A 26 -13.86 31.49 -10.04
C LEU A 26 -14.70 30.31 -9.52
N ILE A 27 -15.91 30.10 -10.06
CA ILE A 27 -16.74 28.95 -9.71
C ILE A 27 -16.05 27.65 -10.13
N VAL A 28 -15.53 27.57 -11.36
CA VAL A 28 -14.80 26.39 -11.83
C VAL A 28 -13.57 26.13 -10.95
N PHE A 29 -12.79 27.16 -10.64
CA PHE A 29 -11.63 27.02 -9.75
C PHE A 29 -12.02 26.54 -8.35
N ALA A 30 -13.09 27.09 -7.76
CA ALA A 30 -13.61 26.66 -6.47
C ALA A 30 -14.07 25.19 -6.50
N THR A 31 -14.77 24.75 -7.56
CA THR A 31 -15.20 23.35 -7.70
C THR A 31 -14.04 22.38 -7.87
N LEU A 32 -13.01 22.76 -8.63
CA LEU A 32 -11.79 21.96 -8.77
C LEU A 32 -11.02 21.86 -7.45
N SER A 33 -10.91 22.97 -6.70
CA SER A 33 -10.30 23.01 -5.38
C SER A 33 -10.99 22.07 -4.39
N LEU A 34 -12.33 22.12 -4.33
CA LEU A 34 -13.12 21.21 -3.49
C LEU A 34 -12.98 19.75 -3.91
N SER A 35 -13.04 19.48 -5.22
CA SER A 35 -12.89 18.13 -5.77
C SER A 35 -11.52 17.54 -5.48
N SER A 36 -10.46 18.37 -5.55
CA SER A 36 -9.10 17.98 -5.17
C SER A 36 -9.01 17.68 -3.68
N SER A 37 -9.52 18.56 -2.82
CA SER A 37 -9.49 18.35 -1.36
C SER A 37 -10.22 17.09 -0.91
N LEU A 38 -11.40 16.80 -1.49
CA LEU A 38 -12.15 15.58 -1.17
C LEU A 38 -11.42 14.33 -1.66
N ARG A 39 -10.74 14.42 -2.80
CA ARG A 39 -9.94 13.33 -3.34
C ARG A 39 -8.73 13.08 -2.43
N ASP A 40 -8.01 14.11 -2.03
CA ASP A 40 -6.84 14.03 -1.17
C ASP A 40 -7.19 13.49 0.21
N GLN A 41 -8.35 13.86 0.77
CA GLN A 41 -8.86 13.28 2.01
C GLN A 41 -9.06 11.76 1.87
N LYS A 42 -9.79 11.31 0.84
CA LYS A 42 -10.02 9.87 0.61
C LYS A 42 -8.72 9.09 0.39
N TYR A 43 -7.72 9.71 -0.25
CA TYR A 43 -6.39 9.08 -0.39
C TYR A 43 -5.67 8.96 0.95
N THR A 44 -5.74 10.01 1.76
CA THR A 44 -5.14 10.03 3.10
C THR A 44 -5.80 8.97 3.99
N ASP A 45 -7.13 8.87 4.01
CA ASP A 45 -7.86 7.86 4.78
C ASP A 45 -7.41 6.44 4.41
N LYS A 46 -7.31 6.14 3.11
CA LYS A 46 -6.81 4.84 2.63
C LYS A 46 -5.37 4.57 3.05
N ALA A 47 -4.51 5.60 3.05
CA ALA A 47 -3.13 5.47 3.47
C ALA A 47 -3.01 5.19 4.98
N VAL A 48 -3.83 5.86 5.80
CA VAL A 48 -3.92 5.62 7.25
C VAL A 48 -4.40 4.20 7.52
N LEU A 49 -5.50 3.77 6.90
CA LEU A 49 -6.03 2.41 7.06
C LEU A 49 -5.00 1.33 6.68
N LYS A 50 -4.29 1.52 5.57
CA LYS A 50 -3.22 0.59 5.17
C LYS A 50 -2.11 0.51 6.22
N THR A 51 -1.73 1.66 6.79
CA THR A 51 -0.69 1.74 7.81
C THR A 51 -1.14 1.07 9.10
N GLU A 52 -2.37 1.33 9.54
CA GLU A 52 -2.98 0.70 10.71
C GLU A 52 -3.03 -0.82 10.56
N ASN A 53 -3.59 -1.31 9.45
CA ASN A 53 -3.67 -2.74 9.15
C ASN A 53 -2.29 -3.42 9.14
N TYR A 54 -1.29 -2.77 8.56
CA TYR A 54 0.08 -3.27 8.56
C TYR A 54 0.63 -3.42 9.99
N TYR A 55 0.44 -2.42 10.84
CA TYR A 55 0.92 -2.49 12.23
C TYR A 55 0.13 -3.48 13.08
N LEU A 56 -1.17 -3.65 12.83
CA LEU A 56 -1.97 -4.69 13.46
C LEU A 56 -1.41 -6.08 13.10
N ALA A 57 -1.22 -6.36 11.81
CA ALA A 57 -0.63 -7.63 11.35
C ALA A 57 0.78 -7.85 11.92
N TYR A 58 1.60 -6.79 11.99
CA TYR A 58 2.92 -6.85 12.60
C TYR A 58 2.87 -7.21 14.09
N SER A 59 1.93 -6.63 14.83
CA SER A 59 1.71 -6.94 16.25
C SER A 59 1.25 -8.40 16.44
N HIS A 60 0.35 -8.88 15.59
CA HIS A 60 -0.08 -10.28 15.58
C HIS A 60 1.10 -11.24 15.29
N ALA A 61 1.90 -10.93 14.28
CA ALA A 61 3.10 -11.69 13.96
C ALA A 61 4.11 -11.71 15.10
N GLN A 62 4.32 -10.58 15.79
CA GLN A 62 5.18 -10.53 16.98
C GLN A 62 4.63 -11.37 18.14
N LYS A 63 3.32 -11.40 18.33
CA LYS A 63 2.69 -12.24 19.34
C LYS A 63 2.89 -13.72 19.03
N GLN A 64 2.69 -14.13 17.78
CA GLN A 64 3.00 -15.50 17.35
C GLN A 64 4.49 -15.82 17.54
N LEU A 65 5.39 -14.90 17.17
CA LEU A 65 6.82 -15.06 17.38
C LEU A 65 7.17 -15.28 18.86
N LYS A 66 6.52 -14.55 19.76
CA LYS A 66 6.68 -14.73 21.20
C LYS A 66 6.21 -16.11 21.67
N GLU A 67 5.11 -16.64 21.12
CA GLU A 67 4.64 -18.00 21.44
C GLU A 67 5.63 -19.06 20.95
N ILE A 68 6.23 -18.86 19.76
CA ILE A 68 7.30 -19.70 19.23
C ILE A 68 8.53 -19.64 20.15
N ASP A 69 8.95 -18.44 20.56
CA ASP A 69 10.08 -18.22 21.46
C ASP A 69 9.87 -18.95 22.81
N GLN A 70 8.68 -18.83 23.39
CA GLN A 70 8.31 -19.56 24.61
C GLN A 70 8.30 -21.08 24.42
N ALA A 71 7.84 -21.57 23.27
CA ALA A 71 7.85 -23.00 22.96
C ALA A 71 9.28 -23.54 22.84
N ILE A 72 10.18 -22.79 22.20
CA ILE A 72 11.60 -23.14 22.08
C ILE A 72 12.25 -23.22 23.48
N ILE A 73 12.08 -22.18 24.31
CA ILE A 73 12.65 -22.13 25.67
C ILE A 73 12.09 -23.24 26.56
N SER A 74 10.80 -23.58 26.41
CA SER A 74 10.15 -24.63 27.20
C SER A 74 10.37 -26.04 26.66
N HIS A 75 11.18 -26.19 25.60
CA HIS A 75 11.36 -27.44 24.84
C HIS A 75 10.03 -28.12 24.45
N LYS A 76 9.01 -27.31 24.20
CA LYS A 76 7.67 -27.77 23.80
C LYS A 76 7.67 -28.03 22.29
N ASP A 77 6.91 -29.03 21.87
CA ASP A 77 6.77 -29.34 20.44
C ASP A 77 6.14 -28.16 19.69
N LEU A 78 6.91 -27.55 18.78
CA LEU A 78 6.47 -26.44 17.95
C LEU A 78 5.27 -26.82 17.09
N SER A 79 5.16 -28.09 16.68
CA SER A 79 4.07 -28.62 15.85
C SER A 79 2.67 -28.43 16.47
N SER A 80 2.60 -28.13 17.77
CA SER A 80 1.37 -27.84 18.50
C SER A 80 0.85 -26.41 18.31
N LEU A 81 1.68 -25.51 17.77
CA LEU A 81 1.29 -24.13 17.48
C LEU A 81 0.46 -24.08 16.18
N LYS A 82 -0.57 -23.23 16.17
CA LYS A 82 -1.45 -23.09 15.00
C LYS A 82 -0.80 -22.20 13.94
N ASN A 83 -1.07 -22.49 12.66
CA ASN A 83 -0.70 -21.68 11.50
C ASN A 83 0.81 -21.49 11.27
N ILE A 84 1.62 -22.45 11.73
CA ILE A 84 3.04 -22.50 11.40
C ILE A 84 3.34 -23.66 10.45
N GLU A 85 4.21 -23.41 9.49
CA GLU A 85 4.76 -24.41 8.59
C GLU A 85 6.22 -24.65 8.97
N ILE A 86 6.59 -25.92 9.18
CA ILE A 86 7.95 -26.31 9.56
C ILE A 86 8.58 -27.02 8.37
N SER A 87 9.70 -26.51 7.90
CA SER A 87 10.48 -27.08 6.79
C SER A 87 11.90 -27.41 7.26
N LEU A 88 12.39 -28.60 6.91
CA LEU A 88 13.77 -29.02 7.19
C LEU A 88 14.58 -28.88 5.90
N LYS A 89 15.61 -28.03 5.90
CA LYS A 89 16.56 -27.88 4.77
C LYS A 89 17.98 -27.84 5.31
N ASP A 90 18.88 -28.60 4.69
CA ASP A 90 20.33 -28.56 4.97
C ASP A 90 20.68 -28.68 6.47
N ASN A 91 20.04 -29.61 7.18
CA ASN A 91 20.21 -29.82 8.63
C ASN A 91 19.76 -28.66 9.54
N ASN A 92 19.04 -27.68 8.98
CA ASN A 92 18.43 -26.57 9.72
C ASN A 92 16.90 -26.64 9.65
N THR A 93 16.27 -26.22 10.74
CA THR A 93 14.81 -26.15 10.83
C THR A 93 14.35 -24.73 10.54
N TYR A 94 13.46 -24.59 9.56
CA TYR A 94 12.82 -23.34 9.18
C TYR A 94 11.37 -23.36 9.64
N ILE A 95 10.92 -22.25 10.21
CA ILE A 95 9.53 -22.03 10.62
C ILE A 95 9.03 -20.84 9.84
N SER A 96 7.96 -21.03 9.09
CA SER A 96 7.28 -19.98 8.34
C SER A 96 5.85 -19.83 8.79
N PHE A 97 5.38 -18.59 8.88
CA PHE A 97 3.98 -18.28 9.13
C PHE A 97 3.59 -16.99 8.41
N LYS A 98 2.29 -16.84 8.15
CA LYS A 98 1.74 -15.69 7.43
C LYS A 98 0.63 -15.05 8.23
N GLU A 99 0.66 -13.73 8.30
CA GLU A 99 -0.39 -12.92 8.92
C GLU A 99 -1.04 -12.01 7.89
N ASN A 100 -2.37 -11.97 7.86
CA ASN A 100 -3.07 -11.16 6.87
C ASN A 100 -2.97 -9.67 7.22
N ILE A 101 -2.51 -8.85 6.26
CA ILE A 101 -2.51 -7.39 6.38
C ILE A 101 -3.82 -6.84 5.80
N ASP A 102 -4.18 -7.27 4.60
CA ASP A 102 -5.41 -6.87 3.90
C ASP A 102 -5.75 -7.95 2.86
N GLN A 103 -6.83 -7.74 2.10
CA GLN A 103 -7.32 -8.61 1.01
C GLN A 103 -6.31 -8.89 -0.12
N TYR A 104 -5.17 -8.20 -0.16
CA TYR A 104 -4.13 -8.36 -1.19
C TYR A 104 -2.73 -8.61 -0.64
N GLN A 105 -2.50 -8.45 0.66
CA GLN A 105 -1.18 -8.46 1.24
C GLN A 105 -1.15 -9.29 2.52
N ASP A 106 -0.12 -10.12 2.65
CA ASP A 106 0.19 -10.86 3.86
C ASP A 106 1.59 -10.48 4.33
N LEU A 107 1.79 -10.49 5.65
CA LEU A 107 3.09 -10.41 6.27
C LEU A 107 3.67 -11.81 6.34
N ASP A 108 4.72 -12.06 5.56
CA ASP A 108 5.44 -13.33 5.52
C ASP A 108 6.64 -13.28 6.45
N VAL A 109 6.66 -14.20 7.42
CA VAL A 109 7.71 -14.32 8.42
C VAL A 109 8.35 -15.70 8.33
N GLU A 110 9.66 -15.73 8.15
CA GLU A 110 10.45 -16.96 8.09
C GLU A 110 11.63 -16.89 9.05
N ILE A 111 11.78 -17.93 9.87
CA ILE A 111 12.75 -18.02 10.94
C ILE A 111 13.54 -19.31 10.80
N GLN A 112 14.84 -19.24 10.98
CA GLN A 112 15.74 -20.38 11.00
C GLN A 112 16.20 -20.66 12.43
N LEU A 113 15.94 -21.87 12.93
CA LEU A 113 16.49 -22.37 14.18
C LEU A 113 17.97 -22.72 13.99
N THR A 114 18.81 -22.26 14.92
CA THR A 114 20.21 -22.64 14.96
C THR A 114 20.36 -23.94 15.77
N GLN A 115 21.35 -24.77 15.46
CA GLN A 115 21.63 -26.03 16.18
C GLN A 115 21.89 -25.83 17.69
N ASN A 116 22.22 -24.59 18.11
CA ASN A 116 22.25 -24.19 19.49
C ASN A 116 20.82 -23.80 19.90
N GLN A 117 20.15 -24.68 20.65
CA GLN A 117 18.69 -24.77 20.80
C GLN A 117 17.98 -23.51 21.33
N ASP A 118 18.72 -22.50 21.78
CA ASP A 118 18.18 -21.28 22.38
C ASP A 118 18.24 -20.05 21.44
N ARG A 119 18.66 -20.21 20.18
CA ARG A 119 18.78 -19.08 19.24
C ARG A 119 18.17 -19.36 17.88
N TYR A 120 17.41 -18.39 17.40
CA TYR A 120 16.89 -18.36 16.04
C TYR A 120 17.35 -17.10 15.30
N LYS A 121 17.29 -17.16 13.97
CA LYS A 121 17.57 -16.04 13.07
C LYS A 121 16.34 -15.77 12.22
N ILE A 122 15.86 -14.53 12.21
CA ILE A 122 14.82 -14.10 11.29
C ILE A 122 15.45 -13.97 9.90
N ILE A 123 14.93 -14.72 8.93
CA ILE A 123 15.39 -14.73 7.54
C ILE A 123 14.51 -13.81 6.69
N LYS A 124 13.20 -13.83 6.93
CA LYS A 124 12.24 -12.96 6.23
C LYS A 124 11.28 -12.32 7.22
N TRP A 125 11.03 -11.04 6.99
CA TRP A 125 9.96 -10.28 7.64
C TRP A 125 9.50 -9.21 6.66
N GLN A 126 8.58 -9.55 5.78
CA GLN A 126 8.20 -8.66 4.67
C GLN A 126 6.74 -8.81 4.28
N ALA A 127 6.13 -7.69 3.90
CA ALA A 127 4.81 -7.70 3.28
C ALA A 127 4.92 -8.24 1.84
N VAL A 128 4.25 -9.35 1.57
CA VAL A 128 4.15 -9.97 0.25
C VAL A 128 2.72 -9.81 -0.27
N THR A 129 2.58 -9.80 -1.60
CA THR A 129 1.25 -9.79 -2.21
C THR A 129 0.68 -11.20 -2.18
N SER A 130 -0.49 -11.38 -1.58
CA SER A 130 -1.17 -12.67 -1.38
C SER A 130 -1.63 -13.32 -2.68
N LYS A 131 -1.71 -12.55 -3.77
CA LYS A 131 -1.98 -13.11 -5.10
C LYS A 131 -0.69 -13.68 -5.68
N GLU A 132 -0.67 -15.00 -5.85
CA GLU A 132 0.22 -15.63 -6.82
C GLU A 132 0.08 -14.88 -8.14
N TRP A 133 1.19 -14.34 -8.63
CA TRP A 133 1.26 -13.80 -9.97
C TRP A 133 1.05 -14.96 -10.94
N LYS A 134 -0.19 -15.13 -11.38
CA LYS A 134 -0.53 -16.09 -12.43
C LYS A 134 -0.01 -15.51 -13.74
N ASN A 135 1.12 -16.03 -14.22
CA ASN A 135 1.61 -15.73 -15.55
C ASN A 135 0.59 -16.25 -16.55
N GLU A 136 -0.35 -15.41 -16.97
CA GLU A 136 -1.17 -15.69 -18.15
C GLU A 136 -0.26 -15.47 -19.37
N SER A 137 0.74 -16.34 -19.54
CA SER A 137 1.60 -16.41 -20.72
C SER A 137 0.82 -17.02 -21.87
N THR A 138 -0.19 -16.29 -22.34
CA THR A 138 -0.78 -16.49 -23.66
C THR A 138 -1.03 -15.11 -24.28
N LEU A 139 0.04 -14.35 -24.48
CA LEU A 139 0.04 -13.38 -25.56
C LEU A 139 0.11 -14.19 -26.86
N PRO A 140 -0.95 -14.23 -27.69
CA PRO A 140 -0.80 -14.75 -29.03
C PRO A 140 0.17 -13.82 -29.75
N LEU A 141 1.34 -14.33 -30.12
CA LEU A 141 2.26 -13.63 -30.98
C LEU A 141 1.52 -13.40 -32.31
N LEU A 142 1.17 -12.15 -32.61
CA LEU A 142 0.67 -11.76 -33.93
C LEU A 142 1.83 -11.99 -34.92
N GLY A 143 1.78 -13.12 -35.64
CA GLY A 143 2.70 -13.43 -36.73
C GLY A 143 3.40 -14.79 -36.66
N SER A 144 2.70 -15.87 -36.29
CA SER A 144 3.06 -17.18 -36.82
C SER A 144 2.28 -17.42 -38.12
N GLU A 145 3.02 -17.26 -39.22
CA GLU A 145 2.67 -17.47 -40.65
C GLU A 145 1.86 -16.37 -41.37
#